data_AF-A0A6H9HJA9-F1
#
_entry.id   AF-A0A6H9HJA9-F1
#
_cell.length_a   1.000
_cell.length_b   1.000
_cell.length_c   1.000
_cell.angle_alpha   90.00
_cell.angle_beta   90.00
_cell.angle_gamma   90.00
#
_symmetry.space_group_name_H-M   'P 1'
#
loop_
_entity.id
_entity.type
_entity.pdbx_description
1 polymer ?
#
loop_
_entity_poly.entity_id
_entity_poly.type
_entity_poly.pdbx_seq_one_letter_code
_entity_poly.pdbx_strand_id
1 'polypeptide(L)'
;MSEEGETFEALAKKNRERIAAINERQHKRRTELVELQIRSAIDRFVTGTTKATGDDWTAVRLVEESGIPRPTLYRYKEELALFQRLAALAPLGSGGLREENRRLRAELREEKQRRIEDSKQSKHIQDVLVQRVHALSLALAQVTGQSKVVSLLGTKVSE
;
A
#
# COMPACT_ATOMS: atom_id res chain seq x y z
N MET A 1 0.40 19.50 27.46
CA MET A 1 -0.26 18.24 27.85
C MET A 1 0.10 17.24 26.76
N SER A 2 1.19 16.51 26.96
CA SER A 2 1.78 15.63 25.95
C SER A 2 0.84 14.46 25.68
N GLU A 3 0.33 14.36 24.45
CA GLU A 3 -0.24 13.11 23.93
C GLU A 3 0.91 12.12 23.75
N GLU A 4 1.36 11.52 24.86
CA GLU A 4 2.19 10.33 24.78
C GLU A 4 1.38 9.28 24.02
N GLY A 5 1.87 8.90 22.83
CA GLY A 5 1.21 7.92 21.98
C GLY A 5 0.96 6.64 22.78
N GLU A 6 -0.30 6.40 23.16
CA GLU A 6 -0.72 5.19 23.85
C GLU A 6 -0.32 4.00 22.96
N THR A 7 0.60 3.15 23.45
CA THR A 7 1.07 1.97 22.71
C THR A 7 -0.06 0.93 22.59
N PHE A 8 0.05 0.04 21.60
CA PHE A 8 -0.91 -1.05 21.42
C PHE A 8 -1.14 -1.85 22.71
N GLU A 9 -0.05 -2.20 23.40
CA GLU A 9 -0.10 -2.95 24.66
C GLU A 9 -0.78 -2.16 25.79
N ALA A 10 -0.55 -0.85 25.87
CA ALA A 10 -1.19 0.01 26.87
C ALA A 10 -2.70 0.07 26.67
N LEU A 11 -3.15 0.23 25.41
CA LEU A 11 -4.57 0.22 25.06
C LEU A 11 -5.22 -1.15 25.32
N ALA A 12 -4.54 -2.23 24.95
CA ALA A 12 -4.99 -3.60 25.21
C ALA A 12 -5.12 -3.88 26.71
N LYS A 13 -4.15 -3.42 27.52
CA LYS A 13 -4.19 -3.55 28.98
C LYS A 13 -5.36 -2.77 29.59
N LYS A 14 -5.53 -1.51 29.19
CA LYS A 14 -6.64 -0.64 29.63
C LYS A 14 -8.01 -1.24 29.27
N ASN A 15 -8.13 -1.89 28.11
CA ASN A 15 -9.36 -2.60 27.74
C ASN A 15 -9.64 -3.77 28.69
N ARG A 16 -8.62 -4.60 28.99
CA ARG A 16 -8.75 -5.73 29.92
C ARG A 16 -9.10 -5.29 31.34
N GLU A 17 -8.47 -4.23 31.84
CA GLU A 17 -8.78 -3.63 33.14
C GLU A 17 -10.24 -3.15 33.19
N ARG A 18 -10.73 -2.53 32.11
CA ARG A 18 -12.13 -2.09 32.03
C ARG A 18 -13.11 -3.27 32.02
N ILE A 19 -12.80 -4.34 31.29
CA ILE A 19 -13.59 -5.57 31.29
C ILE A 19 -13.68 -6.16 32.70
N ALA A 20 -12.54 -6.26 33.39
CA ALA A 20 -12.49 -6.74 34.78
C ALA A 20 -13.34 -5.88 35.71
N ALA A 21 -13.18 -4.55 35.64
CA ALA A 21 -13.94 -3.61 36.47
C ALA A 21 -15.46 -3.66 36.25
N ILE A 22 -15.92 -3.94 35.02
CA ILE A 22 -17.35 -4.17 34.75
C ILE A 22 -17.78 -5.53 35.31
N ASN A 23 -16.93 -6.56 35.20
CA ASN A 23 -17.25 -7.90 35.66
C ASN A 23 -17.38 -8.04 37.18
N GLU A 24 -16.60 -7.27 37.95
CA GLU A 24 -16.64 -7.25 39.41
C GLU A 24 -17.93 -6.64 39.99
N ARG A 25 -18.71 -5.90 39.18
CA ARG A 25 -19.98 -5.31 39.63
C ARG A 25 -21.07 -6.38 39.78
N GLN A 26 -21.67 -6.45 40.98
CA GLN A 26 -22.76 -7.37 41.29
C GLN A 26 -24.05 -7.06 40.49
N HIS A 27 -24.32 -5.80 40.19
CA HIS A 27 -25.47 -5.38 39.38
C HIS A 27 -25.01 -4.54 38.20
N LYS A 28 -25.09 -5.12 37.00
CA LYS A 28 -24.66 -4.48 35.74
C LYS A 28 -25.84 -3.79 35.09
N ARG A 29 -25.67 -2.53 34.72
CA ARG A 29 -26.67 -1.82 33.90
C ARG A 29 -26.70 -2.42 32.50
N ARG A 30 -27.85 -2.33 31.81
CA ARG A 30 -27.98 -2.80 30.43
C ARG A 30 -26.95 -2.17 29.49
N THR A 31 -26.59 -0.91 29.73
CA THR A 31 -25.55 -0.20 28.98
C THR A 31 -24.15 -0.78 29.20
N GLU A 32 -23.86 -1.23 30.43
CA GLU A 32 -22.58 -1.84 30.81
C GLU A 32 -22.47 -3.28 30.28
N LEU A 33 -23.58 -3.99 30.17
CA LEU A 33 -23.61 -5.31 29.52
C LEU A 33 -23.27 -5.22 28.03
N VAL A 34 -23.81 -4.21 27.35
CA VAL A 34 -23.50 -3.93 25.94
C VAL A 34 -22.05 -3.46 25.79
N GLU A 35 -21.58 -2.55 26.64
CA GLU A 35 -20.17 -2.13 26.68
C GLU A 35 -19.24 -3.34 26.86
N LEU A 36 -19.55 -4.22 27.82
CA LEU A 36 -18.80 -5.44 28.10
C LEU A 36 -18.75 -6.34 26.87
N GLN A 37 -19.87 -6.56 26.19
CA GLN A 37 -19.93 -7.37 24.97
C GLN A 37 -19.03 -6.83 23.86
N ILE A 38 -19.04 -5.50 23.64
CA ILE A 38 -18.17 -4.86 22.64
C ILE A 38 -16.71 -4.97 23.06
N ARG A 39 -16.37 -4.62 24.31
CA ARG A 39 -14.99 -4.65 24.81
C ARG A 39 -14.40 -6.05 24.83
N SER A 40 -15.17 -7.06 25.21
CA SER A 40 -14.76 -8.48 25.13
C SER A 40 -14.63 -9.00 23.70
N ALA A 41 -15.35 -8.42 22.73
CA ALA A 41 -15.09 -8.69 21.32
C ALA A 41 -13.77 -8.05 20.88
N ILE A 42 -13.51 -6.79 21.25
CA ILE A 42 -12.23 -6.11 20.98
C ILE A 42 -11.05 -6.91 21.57
N ASP A 43 -11.19 -7.44 22.79
CA ASP A 43 -10.15 -8.26 23.43
C ASP A 43 -9.85 -9.56 22.66
N ARG A 44 -10.87 -10.16 22.02
CA ARG A 44 -10.68 -11.31 21.12
C ARG A 44 -9.89 -10.94 19.87
N PHE A 45 -10.10 -9.74 19.30
CA PHE A 45 -9.27 -9.23 18.19
C PHE A 45 -7.82 -9.02 18.63
N VAL A 46 -7.60 -8.42 19.81
CA VAL A 46 -6.26 -8.19 20.36
C VAL A 46 -5.50 -9.50 20.59
N THR A 47 -6.19 -10.55 21.06
CA THR A 47 -5.59 -11.84 21.41
C THR A 47 -5.55 -12.85 20.26
N GLY A 48 -6.13 -12.50 19.09
CA GLY A 48 -6.23 -13.42 17.95
C GLY A 48 -7.15 -14.62 18.19
N THR A 49 -8.11 -14.50 19.12
CA THR A 49 -9.07 -15.56 19.49
C THR A 49 -10.47 -15.28 18.93
N THR A 50 -10.53 -14.54 17.80
CA THR A 50 -11.78 -14.21 17.11
C THR A 50 -12.48 -15.48 16.64
N LYS A 51 -13.81 -15.48 16.73
CA LYS A 51 -14.67 -16.58 16.26
C LYS A 51 -14.89 -16.52 14.76
N ALA A 52 -14.81 -15.33 14.17
CA ALA A 52 -14.92 -15.12 12.74
C ALA A 52 -13.62 -15.49 12.00
N THR A 53 -13.75 -16.17 10.86
CA THR A 53 -12.62 -16.50 9.97
C THR A 53 -12.09 -15.22 9.31
N GLY A 54 -10.89 -14.80 9.71
CA GLY A 54 -10.14 -13.68 9.15
C GLY A 54 -9.74 -12.63 10.18
N ASP A 55 -8.53 -12.08 10.05
CA ASP A 55 -7.94 -11.16 11.03
C ASP A 55 -8.28 -9.68 10.79
N ASP A 56 -9.20 -9.40 9.86
CA ASP A 56 -9.51 -8.02 9.42
C ASP A 56 -10.16 -7.17 10.52
N TRP A 57 -9.47 -6.10 10.93
CA TRP A 57 -9.99 -5.10 11.88
C TRP A 57 -11.01 -4.16 11.22
N THR A 58 -12.26 -4.60 11.09
CA THR A 58 -13.35 -3.78 10.55
C THR A 58 -14.58 -3.74 11.45
N ALA A 59 -15.38 -2.67 11.35
CA ALA A 59 -16.61 -2.54 12.12
C ALA A 59 -17.62 -3.66 11.83
N VAL A 60 -17.61 -4.23 10.61
CA VAL A 60 -18.45 -5.39 10.25
C VAL A 60 -18.02 -6.62 11.04
N ARG A 61 -16.70 -6.88 11.10
CA ARG A 61 -16.15 -7.99 11.90
C ARG A 61 -16.39 -7.80 13.39
N LEU A 62 -16.30 -6.57 13.90
CA LEU A 62 -16.65 -6.29 15.29
C LEU A 62 -18.15 -6.54 15.58
N VAL A 63 -19.05 -6.25 14.63
CA VAL A 63 -20.48 -6.59 14.75
C VAL A 63 -20.70 -8.10 14.77
N GLU A 64 -20.05 -8.84 13.86
CA GLU A 64 -20.11 -10.31 13.83
C GLU A 64 -19.59 -10.92 15.14
N GLU A 65 -18.46 -10.41 15.66
CA GLU A 65 -17.80 -10.95 16.84
C GLU A 65 -18.51 -10.62 18.15
N SER A 66 -19.07 -9.41 18.25
CA SER A 66 -19.81 -8.93 19.43
C SER A 66 -21.29 -9.35 19.45
N GLY A 67 -21.85 -9.68 18.29
CA GLY A 67 -23.29 -9.94 18.12
C GLY A 67 -24.15 -8.68 18.25
N ILE A 68 -23.54 -7.49 18.31
CA ILE A 68 -24.25 -6.23 18.51
C ILE A 68 -24.60 -5.61 17.17
N PRO A 69 -25.88 -5.26 16.92
CA PRO A 69 -26.28 -4.62 15.68
C PRO A 69 -25.49 -3.34 15.41
N ARG A 70 -25.09 -3.16 14.14
CA ARG A 70 -24.31 -2.01 13.69
C ARG A 70 -24.85 -0.64 14.15
N PRO A 71 -26.17 -0.35 14.13
CA PRO A 71 -26.70 0.92 14.63
C PRO A 71 -26.46 1.13 16.13
N THR A 72 -26.48 0.06 16.91
CA THR A 72 -26.21 0.10 18.35
C THR A 72 -24.72 0.32 18.60
N LEU A 73 -23.85 -0.37 17.87
CA LEU A 73 -22.40 -0.21 17.95
C LEU A 73 -21.96 1.27 17.76
N TYR A 74 -22.54 1.98 16.77
CA TYR A 74 -22.22 3.39 16.52
C TYR A 74 -22.66 4.36 17.64
N ARG A 75 -23.50 3.92 18.58
CA ARG A 75 -23.84 4.70 19.78
C ARG A 75 -22.72 4.65 20.82
N TYR A 76 -21.89 3.60 20.79
CA TYR A 76 -20.74 3.36 21.66
C TYR A 76 -19.46 3.90 21.02
N LYS A 77 -19.40 5.23 20.90
CA LYS A 77 -18.32 5.93 20.16
C LYS A 77 -16.94 5.71 20.78
N GLU A 78 -16.86 5.59 22.09
CA GLU A 78 -15.58 5.40 22.81
C GLU A 78 -14.99 4.02 22.52
N GLU A 79 -15.81 2.98 22.57
CA GLU A 79 -15.42 1.60 22.25
C GLU A 79 -15.02 1.46 20.78
N LEU A 80 -15.75 2.14 19.89
CA LEU A 80 -15.45 2.14 18.47
C LEU A 80 -14.14 2.90 18.17
N ALA A 81 -13.90 4.02 18.84
CA ALA A 81 -12.64 4.75 18.74
C ALA A 81 -11.47 3.93 19.30
N LEU A 82 -11.66 3.21 20.41
CA LEU A 82 -10.68 2.27 20.96
C LEU A 82 -10.33 1.19 19.94
N PHE A 83 -11.34 0.57 19.32
CA PHE A 83 -11.13 -0.44 18.28
C PHE A 83 -10.35 0.11 17.09
N GLN A 84 -10.66 1.33 16.63
CA GLN A 84 -9.92 1.98 15.53
C GLN A 84 -8.47 2.30 15.89
N ARG A 85 -8.21 2.76 17.11
CA ARG A 85 -6.83 3.02 17.59
C ARG A 85 -6.02 1.74 17.69
N LEU A 86 -6.63 0.67 18.23
CA LEU A 86 -6.02 -0.65 18.29
C LEU A 86 -5.75 -1.19 16.88
N ALA A 87 -6.69 -1.06 15.95
CA ALA A 87 -6.50 -1.44 14.56
C ALA A 87 -5.34 -0.70 13.88
N ALA A 88 -5.18 0.60 14.16
CA ALA A 88 -4.11 1.42 13.59
C ALA A 88 -2.72 1.08 14.15
N LEU A 89 -2.66 0.56 15.38
CA LEU A 89 -1.43 0.20 16.08
C LEU A 89 -1.15 -1.31 16.08
N ALA A 90 -2.07 -2.12 15.55
CA ALA A 90 -1.93 -3.56 15.55
C ALA A 90 -0.75 -3.97 14.67
N PRO A 91 0.07 -4.95 15.10
CA PRO A 91 1.24 -5.38 14.33
C PRO A 91 0.84 -5.83 12.92
N LEU A 92 1.67 -5.41 11.94
CA LEU A 92 1.53 -5.72 10.52
C LEU A 92 1.40 -7.25 10.34
N GLY A 93 0.21 -7.69 9.98
CA GLY A 93 -0.22 -9.09 10.01
C GLY A 93 -1.71 -9.22 10.37
N SER A 94 -2.23 -8.25 11.10
CA SER A 94 -3.66 -8.13 11.44
C SER A 94 -4.46 -7.20 10.51
N GLY A 95 -3.80 -6.44 9.63
CA GLY A 95 -4.47 -5.65 8.57
C GLY A 95 -5.03 -6.48 7.41
N GLY A 96 -4.79 -7.80 7.44
CA GLY A 96 -5.26 -8.75 6.45
C GLY A 96 -4.81 -8.47 5.02
N LEU A 97 -5.24 -9.35 4.12
CA LEU A 97 -4.99 -9.34 2.67
C LEU A 97 -5.19 -7.97 2.01
N ARG A 98 -5.95 -7.03 2.61
CA ARG A 98 -6.19 -5.69 2.05
C ARG A 98 -4.98 -4.77 2.11
N GLU A 99 -4.19 -4.82 3.17
CA GLU A 99 -3.00 -3.99 3.32
C GLU A 99 -1.86 -4.53 2.45
N GLU A 100 -1.76 -5.85 2.37
CA GLU A 100 -0.92 -6.55 1.39
C GLU A 100 -1.38 -6.27 -0.05
N ASN A 101 -2.69 -6.25 -0.34
CA ASN A 101 -3.19 -5.85 -1.66
C ASN A 101 -2.89 -4.38 -1.97
N ARG A 102 -2.95 -3.49 -0.96
CA ARG A 102 -2.60 -2.07 -1.12
C ARG A 102 -1.11 -1.92 -1.43
N ARG A 103 -0.25 -2.68 -0.74
CA ARG A 103 1.20 -2.74 -0.99
C ARG A 103 1.51 -3.30 -2.37
N LEU A 104 0.96 -4.47 -2.73
CA LEU A 104 1.13 -5.08 -4.05
C LEU A 104 0.61 -4.19 -5.18
N ARG A 105 -0.48 -3.43 -4.96
CA ARG A 105 -0.95 -2.43 -5.93
C ARG A 105 -0.02 -1.21 -6.05
N ALA A 106 0.64 -0.81 -4.97
CA ALA A 106 1.64 0.25 -5.02
C ALA A 106 2.89 -0.22 -5.75
N GLU A 107 3.40 -1.41 -5.42
CA GLU A 107 4.53 -2.06 -6.10
C GLU A 107 4.23 -2.26 -7.60
N LEU A 108 3.02 -2.73 -7.96
CA LEU A 108 2.60 -2.85 -9.36
C LEU A 108 2.53 -1.50 -10.09
N ARG A 109 2.15 -0.42 -9.41
CA ARG A 109 2.14 0.93 -10.00
C ARG A 109 3.56 1.43 -10.24
N GLU A 110 4.46 1.23 -9.29
CA GLU A 110 5.87 1.59 -9.42
C GLU A 110 6.55 0.79 -10.55
N GLU A 111 6.30 -0.51 -10.65
CA GLU A 111 6.86 -1.34 -11.71
C GLU A 111 6.33 -0.94 -13.09
N LYS A 112 5.04 -0.63 -13.22
CA LYS A 112 4.46 -0.09 -14.46
C LYS A 112 5.09 1.25 -14.84
N GLN A 113 5.32 2.12 -13.86
CA GLN A 113 5.95 3.42 -14.09
C GLN A 113 7.40 3.26 -14.58
N ARG A 114 8.18 2.36 -13.96
CA ARG A 114 9.54 2.03 -14.41
C ARG A 114 9.55 1.50 -15.84
N ARG A 115 8.63 0.59 -16.20
CA ARG A 115 8.52 0.10 -17.59
C ARG A 115 8.20 1.20 -18.61
N ILE A 116 7.39 2.19 -18.23
CA ILE A 116 7.10 3.35 -19.10
C ILE A 116 8.35 4.20 -19.30
N GLU A 117 9.12 4.43 -18.23
CA GLU A 117 10.38 5.18 -18.29
C GLU A 117 11.43 4.45 -19.13
N ASP A 118 11.60 3.15 -18.95
CA ASP A 118 12.49 2.31 -19.77
C ASP A 118 12.09 2.33 -21.24
N SER A 119 10.78 2.26 -21.53
CA SER A 119 10.27 2.34 -22.90
C SER A 119 10.57 3.70 -23.56
N LYS A 120 10.45 4.81 -22.80
CA LYS A 120 10.80 6.14 -23.29
C LYS A 120 12.30 6.27 -23.56
N GLN A 121 13.14 5.76 -22.66
CA GLN A 121 14.59 5.75 -22.85
C GLN A 121 14.99 4.92 -24.08
N SER A 122 14.37 3.74 -24.27
CA SER A 122 14.62 2.89 -25.43
C SER A 122 14.28 3.59 -26.75
N LYS A 123 13.12 4.26 -26.84
CA LYS A 123 12.76 5.06 -28.02
C LYS A 123 13.75 6.19 -28.30
N HIS A 124 14.17 6.90 -27.24
CA HIS A 124 15.16 7.96 -27.39
C HIS A 124 16.51 7.45 -27.93
N ILE A 125 16.98 6.29 -27.43
CA ILE A 125 18.21 5.65 -27.93
C ILE A 125 18.05 5.26 -29.41
N GLN A 126 16.90 4.69 -29.79
CA GLN A 126 16.62 4.35 -31.19
C GLN A 126 16.63 5.59 -32.10
N ASP A 127 16.01 6.69 -31.69
CA ASP A 127 16.00 7.94 -32.46
C ASP A 127 17.42 8.48 -32.67
N VAL A 128 18.25 8.48 -31.61
CA VAL A 128 19.65 8.91 -31.70
C VAL A 128 20.45 7.99 -32.63
N LEU A 129 20.24 6.68 -32.57
CA LEU A 129 20.90 5.73 -33.46
C LEU A 129 20.49 5.94 -34.92
N VAL A 130 19.21 6.18 -35.20
CA VAL A 130 18.72 6.47 -36.55
C VAL A 130 19.34 7.76 -37.09
N GLN A 131 19.43 8.81 -36.26
CA GLN A 131 20.12 10.05 -36.65
C GLN A 131 21.60 9.83 -36.96
N ARG A 132 22.30 9.03 -36.14
CA ARG A 132 23.71 8.70 -36.36
C ARG A 132 23.92 7.87 -37.62
N VAL A 133 23.07 6.87 -37.87
CA VAL A 133 23.12 6.07 -39.10
C VAL A 133 22.89 6.97 -40.32
N HIS A 134 21.89 7.85 -40.28
CA HIS A 134 21.63 8.79 -41.37
C HIS A 134 22.81 9.74 -41.62
N ALA A 135 23.41 10.30 -40.56
CA ALA A 135 24.59 11.15 -40.67
C ALA A 135 25.80 10.40 -41.26
N LEU A 136 26.03 9.15 -40.84
CA LEU A 136 27.07 8.30 -41.41
C LEU A 136 26.80 7.96 -42.88
N SER A 137 25.55 7.68 -43.25
CA SER A 137 25.15 7.43 -44.65
C SER A 137 25.40 8.67 -45.52
N LEU A 138 25.09 9.87 -45.04
CA LEU A 138 25.38 11.13 -45.74
C LEU A 138 26.89 11.36 -45.89
N ALA A 139 27.68 11.13 -44.83
CA ALA A 139 29.13 11.25 -44.87
C ALA A 139 29.77 10.26 -45.87
N LEU A 140 29.30 9.00 -45.88
CA LEU A 140 29.70 7.98 -46.85
C LEU A 140 29.34 8.39 -48.28
N ALA A 141 28.14 8.93 -48.51
CA ALA A 141 27.72 9.44 -49.82
C ALA A 141 28.59 10.61 -50.29
N GLN A 142 29.02 11.50 -49.38
CA GLN A 142 29.94 12.60 -49.70
C GLN A 142 31.33 12.09 -50.07
N VAL A 143 31.90 11.16 -49.29
CA VAL A 143 33.23 10.59 -49.56
C VAL A 143 33.23 9.79 -50.86
N THR A 144 32.20 8.97 -51.10
CA THR A 144 32.06 8.18 -52.34
C THR A 144 31.73 9.04 -53.55
N GLY A 145 30.91 10.09 -53.38
CA GLY A 145 30.63 11.09 -54.41
C GLY A 145 31.87 11.90 -54.79
N GLN A 146 32.69 12.31 -53.82
CA GLN A 146 33.97 12.97 -54.05
C GLN A 146 35.00 12.02 -54.67
N SER A 147 35.05 10.74 -54.25
CA SER A 147 35.90 9.71 -54.87
C SER A 147 35.58 9.51 -56.35
N LYS A 148 34.31 9.56 -56.74
CA LYS A 148 33.88 9.48 -58.15
C LYS A 148 34.35 10.69 -58.95
N VAL A 149 34.29 11.90 -58.39
CA VAL A 149 34.78 13.15 -59.03
C VAL A 149 36.31 13.15 -59.15
N VAL A 150 37.04 12.67 -58.15
CA VAL A 150 38.52 12.54 -58.22
C VAL A 150 38.94 11.51 -59.28
N SER A 151 38.20 10.40 -59.43
CA SER A 151 38.48 9.41 -60.48
C SER A 151 38.23 9.93 -61.91
N LEU A 152 37.26 10.84 -62.09
CA LEU A 152 36.98 11.49 -63.38
C LEU A 152 38.02 12.57 -63.74
N LEU A 153 38.67 13.18 -62.74
CA LEU A 153 39.73 14.17 -62.95
C LEU A 153 41.13 13.54 -63.06
N GLY A 154 41.34 12.32 -62.55
CA GLY A 154 42.62 11.60 -62.61
C GLY A 154 42.90 10.87 -63.93
N THR A 155 41.98 10.87 -64.90
CA THR A 155 42.11 10.11 -66.18
C THR A 155 42.41 10.97 -67.40
N LYS A 156 42.77 12.25 -67.24
CA LYS A 156 43.18 13.11 -68.36
C LYS A 156 44.52 13.83 -68.12
N VAL A 157 45.63 13.10 -68.02
CA VAL A 157 46.94 13.60 -68.45
C VAL A 157 47.82 12.39 -68.82
N SER A 158 47.90 12.07 -70.11
CA SER A 158 48.99 11.28 -70.72
C SER A 158 48.84 11.39 -72.25
N GLU A 159 49.32 12.50 -72.80
CA GLU A 159 49.87 12.59 -74.16
C GLU A 159 51.13 13.46 -74.08
#